data_AF-A0A973N050-F1
#
_entry.id   AF-A0A973N050-F1
#
_cell.length_a   1.000
_cell.length_b   1.000
_cell.length_c   1.000
_cell.angle_alpha   90.00
_cell.angle_beta   90.00
_cell.angle_gamma   90.00
#
_symmetry.space_group_name_H-M   'P 1'
#
loop_
_entity.id
_entity.type
_entity.pdbx_description
1 polymer ?
#
loop_
_entity_poly.entity_id
_entity_poly.type
_entity_poly.pdbx_seq_one_letter_code
_entity_poly.pdbx_strand_id
1 'polypeptide(L)'
;LGRVLKQLLDEGYIVQKTGDNDRRQRLLYATPKGEALVQKLAGLQTTRITRALAEMGPQDAETVRRFLRAMIDRDDPDKVLETIFASVNHDAKE
;
A
#
# COMPACT_ATOMS: atom_id res chain seq x y z
N LEU A 1 -5.96 -14.93 -12.26
CA LEU A 1 -6.09 -14.30 -10.91
C LEU A 1 -6.26 -15.31 -9.76
N GLY A 2 -6.84 -16.50 -9.96
CA GLY A 2 -7.11 -17.45 -8.87
C GLY A 2 -5.90 -18.07 -8.16
N ARG A 3 -4.73 -18.18 -8.81
CA ARG A 3 -3.55 -18.85 -8.20
C ARG A 3 -2.96 -18.06 -7.03
N VAL A 4 -2.80 -16.76 -7.18
CA VAL A 4 -2.25 -15.89 -6.12
C VAL A 4 -3.22 -15.78 -4.97
N LEU A 5 -4.51 -15.57 -5.24
CA LEU A 5 -5.54 -15.52 -4.19
C LEU A 5 -5.65 -16.84 -3.44
N LYS A 6 -5.58 -17.97 -4.15
CA LYS A 6 -5.54 -19.29 -3.52
C LYS A 6 -4.33 -19.41 -2.59
N GLN A 7 -3.14 -19.04 -3.05
CA GLN A 7 -1.94 -19.07 -2.22
C GLN A 7 -2.08 -18.18 -0.99
N LEU A 8 -2.60 -16.95 -1.13
CA LEU A 8 -2.81 -16.06 0.01
C LEU A 8 -3.82 -16.62 1.03
N LEU A 9 -4.82 -17.36 0.56
CA LEU A 9 -5.80 -18.03 1.40
C LEU A 9 -5.19 -19.26 2.09
N ASP A 10 -4.49 -20.11 1.34
CA ASP A 10 -3.80 -21.30 1.82
C ASP A 10 -2.71 -20.94 2.86
N GLU A 11 -2.01 -19.82 2.67
CA GLU A 11 -1.00 -19.32 3.60
C GLU A 11 -1.58 -18.45 4.73
N GLY A 12 -2.90 -18.22 4.76
CA GLY A 12 -3.59 -17.51 5.84
C GLY A 12 -3.36 -16.00 5.88
N TYR A 13 -2.96 -15.38 4.77
CA TYR A 13 -2.87 -13.92 4.66
C TYR A 13 -4.23 -13.26 4.41
N ILE A 14 -5.16 -13.98 3.80
CA ILE A 14 -6.53 -13.51 3.57
C ILE A 14 -7.54 -14.56 4.01
N VAL A 15 -8.74 -14.10 4.37
CA VAL A 15 -9.92 -14.94 4.61
C VAL A 15 -11.01 -14.59 3.64
N GLN A 16 -11.78 -15.59 3.24
CA GLN A 16 -12.95 -15.42 2.40
C GLN A 16 -14.21 -15.52 3.26
N LYS A 17 -15.10 -14.53 3.16
CA LYS A 17 -16.45 -14.57 3.74
C LYS A 17 -17.49 -14.55 2.62
N THR A 18 -18.62 -15.18 2.87
CA THR A 18 -19.79 -15.11 1.99
C THR A 18 -20.46 -13.75 2.16
N GLY A 19 -20.95 -13.15 1.07
CA GLY A 19 -21.71 -11.90 1.16
C GLY A 19 -23.04 -12.07 1.89
N ASP A 20 -23.39 -11.09 2.71
CA ASP A 20 -24.61 -11.14 3.55
C ASP A 20 -25.90 -11.17 2.71
N ASN A 21 -25.91 -10.48 1.57
CA ASN A 21 -27.08 -10.37 0.68
C ASN A 21 -27.04 -11.32 -0.53
N ASP A 22 -25.86 -11.68 -1.02
CA ASP A 22 -25.70 -12.65 -2.12
C ASP A 22 -24.60 -13.65 -1.77
N ARG A 23 -24.99 -14.92 -1.59
CA ARG A 23 -24.07 -16.00 -1.22
C ARG A 23 -23.06 -16.36 -2.31
N ARG A 24 -23.26 -15.86 -3.53
CA ARG A 24 -22.31 -16.00 -4.65
C ARG A 24 -21.17 -14.99 -4.53
N GLN A 25 -21.35 -13.91 -3.78
CA GLN A 25 -20.28 -12.96 -3.50
C GLN A 25 -19.25 -13.58 -2.56
N ARG A 26 -17.98 -13.49 -2.98
CA ARG A 26 -16.81 -13.92 -2.23
C ARG A 26 -16.06 -12.67 -1.79
N LEU A 27 -16.31 -12.24 -0.57
CA LEU A 27 -15.65 -11.07 0.02
C LEU A 27 -14.32 -11.54 0.63
N LEU A 28 -13.23 -10.88 0.26
CA LEU A 28 -11.89 -11.20 0.73
C LEU A 28 -11.45 -10.12 1.73
N TYR A 29 -10.92 -10.56 2.87
CA TYR A 29 -10.41 -9.68 3.91
C TYR A 29 -8.99 -10.08 4.27
N ALA A 30 -8.12 -9.11 4.50
CA ALA A 30 -6.81 -9.38 5.06
C ALA A 30 -6.96 -9.91 6.49
N THR A 31 -6.11 -10.87 6.86
CA THR A 31 -5.92 -11.27 8.26
C THR A 31 -4.89 -10.34 8.91
N PRO A 32 -4.69 -10.36 10.24
CA PRO A 32 -3.58 -9.65 10.87
C PRO A 32 -2.22 -10.02 10.26
N LYS A 33 -2.05 -11.29 9.83
CA LYS A 33 -0.84 -11.74 9.11
C LYS A 33 -0.73 -11.08 7.73
N GLY A 34 -1.85 -10.97 7.00
CA GLY A 34 -1.94 -10.25 5.73
C GLY A 34 -1.62 -8.76 5.85
N GLU A 35 -2.19 -8.11 6.86
CA GLU A 35 -1.92 -6.69 7.13
C GLU A 35 -0.44 -6.46 7.48
N ALA A 36 0.15 -7.31 8.32
CA ALA A 36 1.58 -7.24 8.63
C ALA A 36 2.47 -7.42 7.39
N LEU A 37 2.10 -8.35 6.48
CA LEU A 37 2.81 -8.52 5.22
C LEU A 37 2.72 -7.25 4.36
N VAL A 38 1.53 -6.66 4.23
CA VAL A 38 1.33 -5.44 3.47
C VAL A 38 2.16 -4.29 4.06
N GLN A 39 2.17 -4.12 5.38
CA GLN A 39 2.99 -3.11 6.05
C GLN A 39 4.49 -3.31 5.77
N LYS A 40 4.98 -4.55 5.85
CA LYS A 40 6.37 -4.87 5.55
C LYS A 40 6.73 -4.57 4.10
N LEU A 41 5.88 -4.97 3.15
CA LEU A 41 6.11 -4.72 1.72
C LEU A 41 6.04 -3.23 1.40
N ALA A 42 5.08 -2.52 1.99
CA ALA A 42 4.95 -1.07 1.85
C ALA A 42 6.20 -0.36 2.35
N GLY A 43 6.68 -0.70 3.55
CA GLY A 43 7.92 -0.13 4.10
C GLY A 43 9.14 -0.34 3.20
N LEU A 44 9.33 -1.56 2.66
CA LEU A 44 10.43 -1.83 1.72
C LEU A 44 10.34 -0.99 0.45
N GLN A 45 9.13 -0.79 -0.09
CA GLN A 45 8.94 0.07 -1.26
C GLN A 45 9.14 1.55 -0.93
N THR A 46 8.62 2.01 0.21
CA THR A 46 8.84 3.38 0.68
C THR A 46 10.33 3.67 0.81
N THR A 47 11.14 2.79 1.40
CA THR A 47 12.60 2.98 1.47
C THR A 47 13.24 3.15 0.10
N ARG A 48 12.83 2.35 -0.90
CA ARG A 48 13.35 2.45 -2.27
C ARG A 48 13.00 3.78 -2.91
N ILE A 49 11.75 4.22 -2.78
CA ILE A 49 11.27 5.47 -3.36
C ILE A 49 11.92 6.67 -2.67
N THR A 50 11.99 6.68 -1.33
CA THR A 50 12.64 7.75 -0.56
C THR A 50 14.11 7.89 -0.94
N ARG A 51 14.83 6.77 -1.11
CA ARG A 51 16.22 6.80 -1.58
C ARG A 51 16.32 7.42 -2.98
N ALA A 52 15.48 6.99 -3.92
CA ALA A 52 15.49 7.54 -5.27
C ALA A 52 15.21 9.05 -5.27
N LEU A 53 14.26 9.52 -4.44
CA LEU A 53 13.94 10.95 -4.31
C LEU A 53 15.08 11.75 -3.65
N ALA A 54 15.82 11.15 -2.71
CA ALA A 54 16.94 11.80 -2.03
C ALA A 54 18.15 12.03 -2.96
N GLU A 55 18.29 11.20 -4.00
CA GLU A 55 19.34 11.35 -5.02
C GLU A 55 18.97 12.43 -6.08
N MET A 56 17.76 13.01 -6.03
CA MET A 56 17.27 14.03 -6.95
C MET A 56 17.46 15.45 -6.41
N GLY A 57 17.47 16.43 -7.32
CA GLY A 57 17.36 17.84 -6.94
C GLY A 57 16.01 18.15 -6.26
N PRO A 58 15.94 19.13 -5.34
CA PRO A 58 14.75 19.36 -4.51
C PRO A 58 13.49 19.71 -5.32
N GLN A 59 13.62 20.42 -6.45
CA GLN A 59 12.49 20.75 -7.32
C GLN A 59 11.96 19.54 -8.10
N ASP A 60 12.85 18.66 -8.56
CA ASP A 60 12.46 17.44 -9.27
C ASP A 60 11.79 16.45 -8.32
N ALA A 61 12.35 16.29 -7.11
CA ALA A 61 11.76 15.46 -6.07
C ALA A 61 10.33 15.92 -5.71
N GLU A 62 10.11 17.23 -5.60
CA GLU A 62 8.78 17.80 -5.34
C GLU A 62 7.80 17.55 -6.50
N THR A 63 8.28 17.65 -7.75
CA THR A 63 7.47 17.34 -8.93
C THR A 63 7.01 15.88 -8.93
N VAL A 64 7.92 14.94 -8.62
CA VAL A 64 7.60 13.52 -8.52
C VAL A 64 6.63 13.25 -7.36
N ARG A 65 6.79 13.90 -6.20
CA ARG A 65 5.84 13.77 -5.08
C ARG A 65 4.42 14.18 -5.48
N ARG A 66 4.26 15.29 -6.22
CA ARG A 66 2.95 15.72 -6.72
C ARG A 66 2.36 14.73 -7.72
N PHE A 67 3.17 14.22 -8.64
CA PHE A 67 2.77 13.20 -9.59
C PHE A 67 2.27 11.93 -8.88
N LEU A 68 3.06 11.39 -7.94
CA LEU A 68 2.68 10.21 -7.16
C LEU A 68 1.40 10.44 -6.35
N ARG A 69 1.22 11.64 -5.77
CA ARG A 69 -0.01 11.99 -5.05
C ARG A 69 -1.23 12.01 -5.96
N ALA A 70 -1.08 12.45 -7.22
CA ALA A 70 -2.16 12.45 -8.20
C ALA A 70 -2.52 11.03 -8.68
N MET A 71 -1.65 10.04 -8.48
CA MET A 71 -1.94 8.63 -8.78
C MET A 71 -2.76 7.93 -7.69
N ILE A 72 -2.89 8.52 -6.50
CA ILE A 72 -3.66 7.91 -5.40
C ILE A 72 -5.15 8.00 -5.71
N ASP A 73 -5.81 6.84 -5.77
CA ASP A 73 -7.26 6.77 -5.86
C ASP A 73 -7.89 7.19 -4.52
N ARG A 74 -8.96 7.99 -4.55
CA ARG A 74 -9.51 8.60 -3.33
C ARG A 74 -10.31 7.60 -2.49
N ASP A 75 -10.77 6.53 -3.12
CA ASP A 75 -11.62 5.51 -2.49
C ASP A 75 -10.82 4.33 -1.91
N ASP A 76 -9.58 4.11 -2.35
CA ASP A 76 -8.66 3.08 -1.83
C ASP A 76 -7.20 3.59 -1.86
N PRO A 77 -6.77 4.32 -0.80
CA PRO A 77 -5.46 4.94 -0.80
C PRO A 77 -4.32 3.92 -0.75
N ASP A 78 -3.36 4.06 -1.66
CA ASP A 78 -2.19 3.19 -1.74
C ASP A 78 -1.29 3.36 -0.49
N LYS A 79 -1.12 2.28 0.28
CA LYS A 79 -0.34 2.26 1.53
C LYS A 79 1.14 2.63 1.38
N VAL A 80 1.75 2.37 0.22
CA VAL A 80 3.14 2.79 -0.05
C VAL A 80 3.18 4.31 -0.08
N LEU A 81 2.23 4.92 -0.77
CA LEU A 81 2.13 6.36 -0.93
C LEU A 81 1.73 7.04 0.38
N GLU A 82 0.78 6.48 1.13
CA GLU A 82 0.47 6.95 2.50
C GLU A 82 1.73 7.02 3.37
N THR A 83 2.55 5.96 3.36
CA THR A 83 3.75 5.88 4.20
C THR A 83 4.79 6.91 3.77
N ILE A 84 5.00 7.11 2.46
CA ILE A 84 5.92 8.13 1.93
C ILE A 84 5.50 9.54 2.38
N PHE A 85 4.21 9.87 2.27
CA PHE A 85 3.71 11.20 2.63
C PHE A 85 3.59 11.40 4.15
N ALA A 86 3.41 10.32 4.93
CA ALA A 86 3.49 10.38 6.38
C ALA A 86 4.91 10.70 6.86
N SER A 87 5.95 10.14 6.23
CA SER A 87 7.36 10.42 6.60
C SER A 87 7.81 11.85 6.30
N VAL A 88 7.36 12.45 5.17
CA VAL A 88 7.75 13.82 4.80
C VAL A 88 7.23 14.87 5.79
N ASN A 89 6.10 14.64 6.44
CA ASN A 89 5.57 15.55 7.46
C ASN A 89 6.40 15.54 8.76
N HIS A 90 7.22 14.51 8.98
CA HIS A 90 8.08 14.42 10.16
C HIS A 90 9.39 15.21 9.97
N ASP A 91 9.94 15.23 8.76
CA ASP A 91 11.17 15.97 8.42
C ASP A 91 10.95 17.50 8.34
N ALA A 92 9.70 17.96 8.19
CA ALA A 92 9.35 19.38 8.14
C ALA A 92 9.15 20.02 9.53
N LYS A 93 9.35 19.25 10.62
CA LYS A 93 9.03 19.66 12.00
C LYS A 93 10.24 19.69 12.96
N GLU A 94 11.45 19.45 12.47
CA GLU A 94 12.71 19.63 13.21
C GLU A 94 13.50 20.84 12.72
#